data_AF-A0A6J4J0C6-F1
#
_entry.id   AF-A0A6J4J0C6-F1
#
_cell.length_a   1.000
_cell.length_b   1.000
_cell.length_c   1.000
_cell.angle_alpha   90.00
_cell.angle_beta   90.00
_cell.angle_gamma   90.00
#
_symmetry.space_group_name_H-M   'P 1'
#
loop_
_entity.id
_entity.type
_entity.pdbx_description
1 polymer ?
#
loop_
_entity_poly.entity_id
_entity_poly.type
_entity_poly.pdbx_seq_one_letter_code
_entity_poly.pdbx_strand_id
1 'polypeptide(L)'
;MRRLPAVLVSVVALLVLAGCGSGPDRVGAAAVVGDQVIPVEEIQARLRTAVPDLRVAVDQQNASQGTAPGAPIPPALLAQESRRLVTVRVLHTLIAEQSRRDGVVVSPAQVDAALARAGEAEAAARGSGFDPATIRELVGDQIAAAELGRRVFDRLTVTVDYAGTRDRASAEALAARVAADPARAAELFAAQGGGAGAAGLSL
;
A
#
# COMPACT_ATOMS: atom_id res chain seq x y z
N MET A 1 -42.98 -37.55 -23.91
CA MET A 1 -43.16 -36.19 -23.34
C MET A 1 -43.18 -36.34 -21.83
N ARG A 2 -42.56 -35.53 -20.96
CA ARG A 2 -41.62 -34.41 -21.06
C ARG A 2 -41.25 -34.13 -19.59
N ARG A 3 -39.95 -34.21 -19.28
CA ARG A 3 -39.17 -33.48 -18.25
C ARG A 3 -39.89 -33.00 -16.98
N LEU A 4 -39.37 -33.37 -15.80
CA LEU A 4 -39.02 -32.43 -14.71
C LEU A 4 -38.42 -33.15 -13.48
N PRO A 5 -37.09 -33.35 -13.41
CA PRO A 5 -36.36 -33.38 -12.16
C PRO A 5 -35.45 -32.15 -12.13
N ALA A 6 -36.01 -30.97 -11.87
CA ALA A 6 -35.25 -29.71 -11.93
C ALA A 6 -35.72 -28.65 -10.92
N VAL A 7 -36.25 -29.07 -9.77
CA VAL A 7 -36.68 -28.11 -8.73
C VAL A 7 -35.94 -28.30 -7.40
N LEU A 8 -35.26 -29.42 -7.16
CA LEU A 8 -34.57 -29.65 -5.88
C LEU A 8 -33.13 -29.12 -5.79
N VAL A 9 -32.52 -28.69 -6.90
CA VAL A 9 -31.12 -28.20 -6.91
C VAL A 9 -31.03 -26.70 -6.60
N SER A 10 -32.15 -25.97 -6.64
CA SER A 10 -32.14 -24.50 -6.56
C SER A 10 -32.02 -23.94 -5.15
N VAL A 11 -32.34 -24.71 -4.10
CA VAL A 11 -32.34 -24.20 -2.71
C VAL A 11 -30.96 -24.29 -2.05
N VAL A 12 -30.12 -25.25 -2.44
CA VAL A 12 -28.75 -25.35 -1.90
C VAL A 12 -27.82 -24.29 -2.49
N ALA A 13 -28.04 -23.86 -3.73
CA ALA A 13 -27.24 -22.81 -4.37
C ALA A 13 -27.43 -21.41 -3.73
N LEU A 14 -28.57 -21.15 -3.08
CA LEU A 14 -28.84 -19.87 -2.40
C LEU A 14 -28.19 -19.77 -1.01
N LEU A 15 -27.80 -20.89 -0.39
CA LEU A 15 -27.06 -20.89 0.88
C LEU A 15 -25.55 -20.72 0.71
N VAL A 16 -25.01 -20.99 -0.48
CA VAL A 16 -23.57 -20.79 -0.75
C VAL A 16 -23.27 -19.35 -1.17
N LEU A 17 -24.27 -18.57 -1.64
CA LEU A 17 -24.09 -17.14 -1.93
C LEU A 17 -24.14 -16.22 -0.68
N ALA A 18 -24.50 -16.75 0.49
CA ALA A 18 -24.37 -16.05 1.78
C ALA A 18 -23.01 -16.29 2.46
N GLY A 19 -22.05 -16.91 1.75
CA GLY A 19 -20.78 -17.40 2.29
C GLY A 19 -19.55 -16.52 2.08
N CYS A 20 -19.67 -15.26 1.65
CA CYS A 20 -18.54 -14.32 1.57
C CYS A 20 -18.73 -13.16 2.57
N GLY A 21 -18.58 -13.43 3.88
CA GLY A 21 -18.18 -12.41 4.85
C GLY A 21 -19.25 -11.79 5.76
N SER A 22 -20.44 -12.35 5.91
CA SER A 22 -21.48 -11.82 6.80
C SER A 22 -21.64 -12.64 8.09
N GLY A 23 -20.68 -12.51 9.01
CA GLY A 23 -20.93 -12.71 10.43
C GLY A 23 -21.38 -11.39 11.06
N PRO A 24 -22.21 -11.39 12.12
CA PRO A 24 -22.68 -10.16 12.78
C PRO A 24 -21.55 -9.23 13.24
N ASP A 25 -20.35 -9.77 13.50
CA ASP A 25 -19.15 -9.01 13.89
C ASP A 25 -18.42 -8.30 12.73
N ARG A 26 -18.94 -8.34 11.49
CA ARG A 26 -18.31 -7.74 10.29
C ARG A 26 -19.08 -6.55 9.73
N VAL A 27 -20.24 -6.24 10.28
CA VAL A 27 -21.01 -5.04 9.93
C VAL A 27 -20.22 -3.81 10.43
N GLY A 28 -19.92 -2.86 9.54
CA GLY A 28 -19.11 -1.69 9.89
C GLY A 28 -17.59 -1.91 9.79
N ALA A 29 -17.13 -3.02 9.20
CA ALA A 29 -15.70 -3.23 8.94
C ALA A 29 -15.24 -2.44 7.69
N ALA A 30 -14.17 -1.66 7.83
CA ALA A 30 -13.43 -1.09 6.70
C ALA A 30 -12.49 -2.11 6.06
N ALA A 31 -11.92 -3.01 6.88
CA ALA A 31 -11.12 -4.13 6.44
C ALA A 31 -11.10 -5.24 7.51
N VAL A 32 -10.78 -6.46 7.11
CA VAL A 32 -10.55 -7.59 8.03
C VAL A 32 -9.22 -8.25 7.67
N VAL A 33 -8.35 -8.42 8.67
CA VAL A 33 -7.02 -9.01 8.52
C VAL A 33 -6.91 -10.18 9.49
N GLY A 34 -7.00 -11.42 8.97
CA GLY A 34 -7.08 -12.61 9.82
C GLY A 34 -8.33 -12.58 10.69
N ASP A 35 -8.13 -12.55 12.01
CA ASP A 35 -9.16 -12.41 13.05
C ASP A 35 -9.39 -10.95 13.49
N GLN A 36 -8.58 -10.00 13.02
CA GLN A 36 -8.70 -8.59 13.39
C GLN A 36 -9.64 -7.83 12.45
N VAL A 37 -10.58 -7.10 13.04
CA VAL A 37 -11.50 -6.21 12.32
C VAL A 37 -11.01 -4.77 12.46
N ILE A 38 -10.87 -4.08 11.33
CA ILE A 38 -10.60 -2.64 11.27
C ILE A 38 -11.94 -1.94 11.05
N PRO A 39 -12.49 -1.22 12.04
CA PRO A 39 -13.80 -0.60 11.94
C PRO A 39 -13.78 0.66 11.08
N VAL A 40 -14.88 0.95 10.39
CA VAL A 40 -15.06 2.17 9.59
C VAL A 40 -14.95 3.42 10.46
N GLU A 41 -15.38 3.35 11.71
CA GLU A 41 -15.33 4.46 12.67
C GLU A 41 -13.89 4.91 12.95
N GLU A 42 -12.94 3.97 12.99
CA GLU A 42 -11.52 4.30 13.16
C GLU A 42 -11.01 5.10 11.94
N ILE A 43 -11.35 4.65 10.74
CA ILE A 43 -10.96 5.32 9.49
C ILE A 43 -11.59 6.71 9.40
N GLN A 44 -12.86 6.85 9.78
CA GLN A 44 -13.54 8.14 9.83
C GLN A 44 -12.92 9.09 10.86
N ALA A 45 -12.45 8.58 12.00
CA ALA A 45 -11.73 9.39 12.99
C ALA A 45 -10.40 9.90 12.43
N ARG A 46 -9.60 9.02 11.84
CA ARG A 46 -8.34 9.41 11.18
C ARG A 46 -8.56 10.38 10.03
N LEU A 47 -9.61 10.18 9.23
CA LEU A 47 -9.97 11.10 8.15
C LEU A 47 -10.32 12.48 8.69
N ARG A 48 -11.04 12.58 9.82
CA ARG A 48 -11.32 13.86 10.48
C ARG A 48 -10.03 14.58 10.91
N THR A 49 -9.03 13.85 11.39
CA THR A 49 -7.70 14.39 11.68
C THR A 49 -6.98 14.90 10.43
N ALA A 50 -7.14 14.22 9.29
CA ALA A 50 -6.48 14.59 8.03
C ALA A 50 -7.14 15.78 7.30
N VAL A 51 -8.44 16.02 7.51
CA VAL A 51 -9.22 17.04 6.78
C VAL A 51 -8.60 18.45 6.80
N PRO A 52 -8.07 18.98 7.92
CA PRO A 52 -7.40 20.28 7.93
C PRO A 52 -6.21 20.35 6.97
N ASP A 53 -5.36 19.32 6.94
CA ASP A 53 -4.20 19.26 6.04
C ASP A 53 -4.65 19.13 4.58
N LEU A 54 -5.67 18.31 4.31
CA LEU A 54 -6.27 18.20 2.98
C LEU A 54 -6.83 19.55 2.50
N ARG A 55 -7.43 20.34 3.40
CA ARG A 55 -7.94 21.67 3.06
C ARG A 55 -6.82 22.59 2.61
N VAL A 56 -5.73 22.62 3.38
CA VAL A 56 -4.55 23.43 3.04
C VAL A 56 -4.00 23.03 1.68
N ALA A 57 -3.87 21.72 1.40
CA ALA A 57 -3.40 21.23 0.11
C ALA A 57 -4.32 21.64 -1.06
N VAL A 58 -5.64 21.53 -0.87
CA VAL A 58 -6.64 21.96 -1.87
C VAL A 58 -6.56 23.47 -2.11
N ASP A 59 -6.46 24.27 -1.06
CA ASP A 59 -6.38 25.73 -1.18
C ASP A 59 -5.08 26.17 -1.89
N GLN A 60 -3.94 25.50 -1.61
CA GLN A 60 -2.68 25.74 -2.32
C GLN A 60 -2.79 25.38 -3.81
N GLN A 61 -3.41 24.25 -4.13
CA GLN A 61 -3.65 23.83 -5.51
C GLN A 61 -4.64 24.75 -6.24
N ASN A 62 -5.61 25.32 -5.54
CA ASN A 62 -6.55 26.28 -6.11
C ASN A 62 -5.89 27.63 -6.36
N ALA A 63 -5.04 28.09 -5.43
CA ALA A 63 -4.29 29.33 -5.57
C ALA A 63 -3.35 29.30 -6.79
N SER A 64 -2.70 28.16 -7.07
CA SER A 64 -1.87 27.99 -8.27
C SER A 64 -2.66 28.01 -9.58
N GLN A 65 -3.98 27.78 -9.52
CA GLN A 65 -4.91 27.86 -10.63
C GLN A 65 -5.72 29.17 -10.65
N GLY A 66 -5.37 30.16 -9.83
CA GLY A 66 -6.07 31.46 -9.76
C GLY A 66 -7.47 31.40 -9.15
N THR A 67 -7.79 30.32 -8.41
CA THR A 67 -9.07 30.12 -7.74
C THR A 67 -8.97 30.57 -6.27
N ALA A 68 -10.01 31.24 -5.76
CA ALA A 68 -10.06 31.69 -4.38
C ALA A 68 -10.08 30.51 -3.38
N PRO A 69 -9.46 30.66 -2.19
CA PRO A 69 -9.47 29.62 -1.16
C PRO A 69 -10.89 29.38 -0.59
N GLY A 70 -11.10 28.22 0.01
CA GLY A 70 -12.36 27.85 0.66
C GLY A 70 -13.31 26.98 -0.18
N ALA A 71 -12.87 26.53 -1.36
CA ALA A 71 -13.62 25.56 -2.15
C ALA A 71 -13.80 24.23 -1.39
N PRO A 72 -14.95 23.53 -1.52
CA PRO A 72 -15.17 22.22 -0.90
C PRO A 72 -14.09 21.20 -1.29
N ILE A 73 -13.70 20.30 -0.37
CA ILE A 73 -12.79 19.20 -0.70
C ILE A 73 -13.49 18.27 -1.70
N PRO A 74 -12.88 17.94 -2.85
CA PRO A 74 -13.48 17.04 -3.82
C PRO A 74 -13.77 15.65 -3.22
N PRO A 75 -14.94 15.04 -3.51
CA PRO A 75 -15.25 13.69 -3.02
C PRO A 75 -14.21 12.64 -3.42
N ALA A 76 -13.60 12.79 -4.60
CA ALA A 76 -12.55 11.89 -5.07
C ALA A 76 -11.30 11.92 -4.18
N LEU A 77 -10.95 13.10 -3.65
CA LEU A 77 -9.79 13.29 -2.79
C LEU A 77 -10.05 12.71 -1.39
N LEU A 78 -11.26 12.87 -0.85
CA LEU A 78 -11.68 12.19 0.38
C LEU A 78 -11.67 10.67 0.24
N ALA A 79 -12.14 10.15 -0.90
CA ALA A 79 -12.10 8.71 -1.19
C ALA A 79 -10.67 8.19 -1.32
N GLN A 80 -9.77 8.96 -1.93
CA GLN A 80 -8.35 8.63 -2.02
C GLN A 80 -7.71 8.58 -0.63
N GLU A 81 -7.95 9.59 0.21
CA GLU A 81 -7.40 9.62 1.56
C GLU A 81 -7.95 8.49 2.42
N SER A 82 -9.25 8.20 2.32
CA SER A 82 -9.87 7.06 3.02
C SER A 82 -9.19 5.74 2.65
N ARG A 83 -8.91 5.51 1.36
CA ARG A 83 -8.18 4.31 0.90
C ARG A 83 -6.77 4.28 1.46
N ARG A 84 -6.05 5.41 1.46
CA ARG A 84 -4.72 5.51 2.06
C ARG A 84 -4.74 5.12 3.54
N LEU A 85 -5.69 5.65 4.31
CA LEU A 85 -5.84 5.36 5.74
C LEU A 85 -6.15 3.89 6.01
N VAL A 86 -7.03 3.28 5.21
CA VAL A 86 -7.29 1.83 5.28
C VAL A 86 -6.02 1.04 4.99
N THR A 87 -5.29 1.37 3.93
CA THR A 87 -4.04 0.69 3.56
C THR A 87 -3.01 0.78 4.69
N VAL A 88 -2.80 1.96 5.26
CA VAL A 88 -1.90 2.15 6.39
C VAL A 88 -2.29 1.26 7.56
N ARG A 89 -3.58 1.22 7.91
CA ARG A 89 -4.07 0.41 9.02
C ARG A 89 -3.93 -1.10 8.77
N VAL A 90 -4.23 -1.56 7.56
CA VAL A 90 -4.03 -2.96 7.16
C VAL A 90 -2.55 -3.34 7.26
N LEU A 91 -1.65 -2.49 6.76
CA LEU A 91 -0.21 -2.73 6.83
C LEU A 91 0.28 -2.79 8.28
N HIS A 92 -0.15 -1.86 9.12
CA HIS A 92 0.14 -1.89 10.55
C HIS A 92 -0.26 -3.23 11.18
N THR A 93 -1.49 -3.69 10.94
CA THR A 93 -1.97 -4.98 11.47
C THR A 93 -1.13 -6.16 10.95
N LEU A 94 -0.78 -6.18 9.66
CA LEU A 94 0.04 -7.23 9.06
C LEU A 94 1.46 -7.25 9.65
N ILE A 95 2.08 -6.08 9.80
CA ILE A 95 3.42 -5.95 10.38
C ILE A 95 3.40 -6.38 11.84
N ALA A 96 2.40 -5.96 12.62
CA ALA A 96 2.27 -6.35 14.02
C ALA A 96 2.09 -7.87 14.18
N GLU A 97 1.22 -8.48 13.37
CA GLU A 97 1.01 -9.93 13.40
C GLU A 97 2.27 -10.70 12.99
N GLN A 98 2.94 -10.29 11.92
CA GLN A 98 4.16 -10.95 11.49
C GLN A 98 5.30 -10.75 12.52
N SER A 99 5.39 -9.57 13.13
CA SER A 99 6.36 -9.29 14.19
C SER A 99 6.13 -10.18 15.40
N ARG A 100 4.87 -10.42 15.81
CA ARG A 100 4.55 -11.37 16.87
C ARG A 100 5.00 -12.78 16.54
N ARG A 101 4.73 -13.25 15.32
CA ARG A 101 5.10 -14.61 14.87
C ARG A 101 6.62 -14.82 14.87
N ASP A 102 7.37 -13.80 14.44
CA ASP A 102 8.82 -13.88 14.29
C ASP A 102 9.59 -13.40 15.53
N GLY A 103 8.90 -12.94 16.57
CA GLY A 103 9.53 -12.38 17.77
C GLY A 103 10.31 -11.10 17.50
N VAL A 104 9.86 -10.27 16.56
CA VAL A 104 10.41 -8.93 16.32
C VAL A 104 9.77 -7.97 17.31
N VAL A 105 10.62 -7.29 18.09
CA VAL A 105 10.18 -6.31 19.09
C VAL A 105 10.88 -4.98 18.81
N VAL A 106 10.09 -3.93 18.63
CA VAL A 106 10.58 -2.55 18.50
C VAL A 106 10.41 -1.85 19.84
N SER A 107 11.53 -1.42 20.42
CA SER A 107 11.51 -0.69 21.69
C SER A 107 11.13 0.78 21.49
N PRO A 108 10.50 1.43 22.48
CA PRO A 108 10.23 2.87 22.43
C PRO A 108 11.49 3.71 22.16
N ALA A 109 12.63 3.32 22.75
CA ALA A 109 13.91 3.99 22.54
C ALA A 109 14.39 3.96 21.09
N GLN A 110 14.15 2.87 20.34
CA GLN A 110 14.47 2.81 18.91
C GLN A 110 13.61 3.77 18.09
N VAL A 111 12.32 3.88 18.44
CA VAL A 111 11.39 4.80 17.77
C VAL A 111 11.80 6.25 18.05
N ASP A 112 12.15 6.57 19.30
CA ASP A 112 12.59 7.90 19.70
C ASP A 112 13.89 8.29 18.99
N ALA A 113 14.86 7.37 18.91
CA ALA A 113 16.10 7.61 18.18
C ALA A 113 15.89 7.77 16.66
N ALA A 114 14.87 7.13 16.10
CA ALA A 114 14.50 7.32 14.70
C ALA A 114 13.81 8.68 14.48
N LEU A 115 12.87 9.06 15.35
CA LEU A 115 12.18 10.35 15.29
C LEU A 115 13.12 11.53 15.49
N ALA A 116 14.08 11.43 16.41
CA ALA A 116 15.08 12.46 16.64
C ALA A 116 15.92 12.77 15.38
N ARG A 117 16.13 11.77 14.50
CA ARG A 117 16.82 11.96 13.21
C ARG A 117 15.91 12.56 12.13
N ALA A 118 14.60 12.41 12.27
CA ALA A 118 13.60 12.83 11.28
C ALA A 118 12.92 14.18 11.59
N GLY A 119 13.29 14.84 12.70
CA GLY A 119 12.74 16.15 13.10
C GLY A 119 11.65 16.09 14.18
N GLU A 120 11.50 14.96 14.87
CA GLU A 120 10.47 14.67 15.89
C GLU A 120 9.05 14.47 15.34
N ALA A 121 8.18 13.85 16.15
CA ALA A 121 6.86 13.39 15.70
C ALA A 121 5.93 14.56 15.34
N GLU A 122 6.01 15.65 16.08
CA GLU A 122 5.23 16.86 15.89
C GLU A 122 5.56 17.54 14.56
N ALA A 123 6.84 17.61 14.20
CA ALA A 123 7.23 18.22 12.93
C ALA A 123 6.80 17.34 11.76
N ALA A 124 6.96 16.02 11.87
CA ALA A 124 6.57 15.05 10.86
C ALA A 124 5.04 14.93 10.71
N ALA A 125 4.26 15.22 11.77
CA ALA A 125 2.81 15.24 11.71
C ALA A 125 2.27 16.40 10.85
N ARG A 126 2.94 17.56 10.85
CA ARG A 126 2.46 18.74 10.11
C ARG A 126 2.35 18.49 8.61
N GLY A 127 1.14 18.65 8.07
CA GLY A 127 0.88 18.48 6.63
C GLY A 127 0.88 17.02 6.17
N SER A 128 0.98 16.06 7.09
CA SER A 128 1.01 14.63 6.76
C SER A 128 -0.38 14.00 6.71
N GLY A 129 -1.38 14.65 7.30
CA GLY A 129 -2.71 14.07 7.55
C GLY A 129 -2.78 13.16 8.79
N PHE A 130 -1.70 13.07 9.58
CA PHE A 130 -1.62 12.22 10.77
C PHE A 130 -1.33 13.03 12.04
N ASP A 131 -1.79 12.51 13.18
CA ASP A 131 -1.39 13.02 14.49
C ASP A 131 0.00 12.47 14.92
N PRO A 132 0.68 13.10 15.89
CA PRO A 132 2.01 12.68 16.33
C PRO A 132 2.06 11.22 16.85
N ALA A 133 0.98 10.73 17.46
CA ALA A 133 0.91 9.35 17.94
C ALA A 133 0.94 8.36 16.77
N THR A 134 0.17 8.63 15.71
CA THR A 134 0.16 7.86 14.48
C THR A 134 1.53 7.92 13.78
N ILE A 135 2.20 9.07 13.78
CA ILE A 135 3.57 9.17 13.24
C ILE A 135 4.52 8.24 14.01
N ARG A 136 4.43 8.19 15.33
CA ARG A 136 5.24 7.28 16.15
C ARG A 136 4.95 5.81 15.83
N GLU A 137 3.68 5.45 15.66
CA GLU A 137 3.28 4.11 15.19
C GLU A 137 3.92 3.77 13.83
N LEU A 138 3.82 4.69 12.85
CA LEU A 138 4.38 4.49 11.51
C LEU A 138 5.91 4.34 11.52
N VAL A 139 6.61 5.03 12.42
CA VAL A 139 8.06 4.84 12.59
C VAL A 139 8.35 3.47 13.20
N GLY A 140 7.56 3.04 14.19
CA GLY A 140 7.65 1.68 14.74
C GLY A 140 7.44 0.61 13.68
N ASP A 141 6.41 0.77 12.85
CA ASP A 141 6.10 -0.15 11.75
C ASP A 141 7.23 -0.22 10.72
N GLN A 142 7.86 0.92 10.38
CA GLN A 142 8.99 0.94 9.46
C GLN A 142 10.21 0.20 10.03
N ILE A 143 10.50 0.37 11.32
CA ILE A 143 11.59 -0.35 11.98
C ILE A 143 11.27 -1.85 11.97
N ALA A 144 10.05 -2.24 12.37
CA ALA A 144 9.63 -3.65 12.37
C ALA A 144 9.66 -4.27 10.97
N ALA A 145 9.19 -3.56 9.95
CA ALA A 145 9.21 -4.01 8.56
C ALA A 145 10.64 -4.20 8.05
N ALA A 146 11.57 -3.31 8.40
CA ALA A 146 12.99 -3.48 8.07
C ALA A 146 13.59 -4.70 8.76
N GLU A 147 13.29 -4.92 10.04
CA GLU A 147 13.71 -6.10 10.80
C GLU A 147 13.20 -7.41 10.19
N LEU A 148 11.92 -7.46 9.85
CA LEU A 148 11.30 -8.59 9.14
C LEU A 148 11.94 -8.80 7.77
N GLY A 149 12.14 -7.72 7.03
CA GLY A 149 12.80 -7.71 5.73
C GLY A 149 14.19 -8.34 5.77
N ARG A 150 15.02 -7.97 6.76
CA ARG A 150 16.38 -8.54 6.92
C ARG A 150 16.39 -10.04 7.09
N ARG A 151 15.39 -10.63 7.76
CA ARG A 151 15.30 -12.08 7.97
C ARG A 151 14.97 -12.88 6.71
N VAL A 152 14.27 -12.24 5.77
CA VAL A 152 13.95 -12.83 4.47
C VAL A 152 14.97 -12.44 3.40
N PHE A 153 15.70 -11.34 3.60
CA PHE A 153 16.64 -10.77 2.64
C PHE A 153 17.69 -11.78 2.18
N ASP A 154 18.29 -12.53 3.11
CA ASP A 154 19.29 -13.56 2.80
C ASP A 154 18.74 -14.74 1.97
N ARG A 155 17.42 -14.81 1.77
CA ARG A 155 16.74 -15.82 0.95
C ARG A 155 16.18 -15.25 -0.36
N LEU A 156 16.38 -13.97 -0.63
CA LEU A 156 15.92 -13.30 -1.83
C LEU A 156 17.10 -13.13 -2.79
N THR A 157 17.04 -13.80 -3.94
CA THR A 157 17.89 -13.45 -5.08
C THR A 157 17.07 -12.54 -5.99
N VAL A 158 17.48 -11.27 -6.11
CA VAL A 158 16.90 -10.33 -7.07
C VAL A 158 17.85 -10.21 -8.24
N THR A 159 17.46 -10.74 -9.39
CA THR A 159 18.18 -10.54 -10.64
C THR A 159 17.53 -9.39 -11.40
N VAL A 160 18.31 -8.33 -11.67
CA VAL A 160 17.85 -7.19 -12.47
C VAL A 160 18.60 -7.19 -13.79
N ASP A 161 17.88 -7.42 -14.87
CA ASP A 161 18.37 -7.19 -16.23
C ASP A 161 18.05 -5.74 -16.63
N TYR A 162 19.05 -5.01 -17.10
CA TYR A 162 18.87 -3.65 -17.58
C TYR A 162 19.56 -3.44 -18.93
N ALA A 163 19.02 -2.54 -19.73
CA ALA A 163 19.61 -2.11 -21.00
C ALA A 163 19.59 -0.59 -21.09
N GLY A 164 20.71 -0.02 -21.53
CA GLY A 164 20.81 1.40 -21.84
C GLY A 164 20.39 1.69 -23.28
N THR A 165 19.65 2.77 -23.50
CA THR A 165 19.37 3.32 -24.84
C THR A 165 19.86 4.77 -24.92
N ARG A 166 20.04 5.30 -26.13
CA ARG A 166 20.56 6.66 -26.34
C ARG A 166 19.58 7.76 -25.93
N ASP A 167 18.30 7.49 -26.04
CA ASP A 167 17.22 8.43 -25.78
C ASP A 167 15.96 7.73 -25.25
N ARG A 168 15.00 8.55 -24.80
CA ARG A 168 13.73 8.12 -24.23
C ARG A 168 12.85 7.36 -25.23
N ALA A 169 12.76 7.83 -26.48
CA ALA A 169 11.92 7.19 -27.49
C ALA A 169 12.41 5.76 -27.77
N SER A 170 13.73 5.56 -27.80
CA SER A 170 14.37 4.27 -27.94
C SER A 170 14.13 3.35 -26.72
N ALA A 171 14.11 3.92 -25.51
CA ALA A 171 13.78 3.18 -24.28
C ALA A 171 12.32 2.70 -24.30
N GLU A 172 11.39 3.58 -24.64
CA GLU A 172 9.96 3.26 -24.72
C GLU A 172 9.70 2.19 -25.80
N ALA A 173 10.34 2.28 -26.97
CA ALA A 173 10.25 1.27 -28.02
C ALA A 173 10.87 -0.08 -27.63
N LEU A 174 11.95 -0.08 -26.85
CA LEU A 174 12.52 -1.32 -26.30
C LEU A 174 11.59 -1.94 -25.24
N ALA A 175 11.07 -1.13 -24.32
CA ALA A 175 10.15 -1.56 -23.28
C ALA A 175 8.87 -2.16 -23.89
N ALA A 176 8.32 -1.55 -24.94
CA ALA A 176 7.16 -2.08 -25.65
C ALA A 176 7.44 -3.47 -26.28
N ARG A 177 8.63 -3.67 -26.84
CA ARG A 177 9.03 -4.97 -27.42
C ARG A 177 9.21 -6.05 -26.34
N VAL A 178 9.81 -5.70 -25.21
CA VAL A 178 9.96 -6.60 -24.06
C VAL A 178 8.59 -6.94 -23.46
N ALA A 179 7.68 -5.97 -23.34
CA ALA A 179 6.34 -6.20 -22.84
C ALA A 179 5.51 -7.10 -23.77
N ALA A 180 5.72 -6.98 -25.10
CA ALA A 180 5.07 -7.82 -26.09
C ALA A 180 5.60 -9.26 -26.13
N ASP A 181 6.90 -9.45 -25.87
CA ASP A 181 7.54 -10.77 -25.81
C ASP A 181 8.59 -10.85 -24.69
N PRO A 182 8.15 -11.11 -23.44
CA PRO A 182 9.06 -11.17 -22.29
C PRO A 182 10.10 -12.28 -22.40
N ALA A 183 9.82 -13.37 -23.13
CA ALA A 183 10.75 -14.48 -23.29
C ALA A 183 12.00 -14.09 -24.09
N ARG A 184 11.90 -13.04 -24.91
CA ARG A 184 13.02 -12.49 -25.70
C ARG A 184 13.73 -11.33 -25.03
N ALA A 185 13.36 -10.96 -23.79
CA ALA A 185 13.96 -9.82 -23.09
C ALA A 185 15.50 -9.88 -23.06
N ALA A 186 16.07 -11.05 -22.75
CA ALA A 186 17.52 -11.25 -22.70
C ALA A 186 18.20 -10.98 -24.05
N GLU A 187 17.61 -11.45 -25.15
CA GLU A 187 18.10 -11.20 -26.51
C GLU A 187 17.99 -9.71 -26.88
N LEU A 188 16.84 -9.10 -26.55
CA LEU A 188 16.57 -7.69 -26.82
C LEU A 188 17.51 -6.76 -26.03
N PHE A 189 17.88 -7.12 -24.81
CA PHE A 189 18.85 -6.38 -24.01
C PHE A 189 20.28 -6.59 -24.50
N ALA A 190 20.66 -7.81 -24.87
CA ALA A 190 21.98 -8.12 -25.44
C ALA A 190 22.23 -7.39 -26.77
N ALA A 191 21.20 -7.26 -27.62
CA ALA A 191 21.28 -6.58 -28.91
C ALA A 191 21.57 -5.07 -28.81
N GLN A 192 21.35 -4.45 -27.65
CA GLN A 192 21.56 -3.01 -27.46
C GLN A 192 22.99 -2.65 -27.04
N GLY A 193 23.91 -3.62 -27.05
CA GLY A 193 25.29 -3.41 -26.63
C GLY A 193 25.41 -3.09 -25.14
N GLY A 194 24.46 -3.59 -24.33
CA GLY A 194 24.52 -3.48 -22.88
C GLY A 194 25.84 -4.06 -22.40
N GLY A 195 26.76 -3.20 -21.98
CA GLY A 195 28.01 -3.62 -21.36
C GLY A 195 27.65 -4.58 -20.24
N ALA A 196 28.06 -5.84 -20.39
CA ALA A 196 27.86 -6.96 -19.47
C ALA A 196 26.91 -6.61 -18.33
N GLY A 197 25.60 -6.72 -18.60
CA GLY A 197 24.62 -6.75 -17.52
C GLY A 197 25.12 -7.80 -16.53
N ALA A 198 25.47 -7.37 -15.32
CA ALA A 198 25.83 -8.28 -14.27
C ALA A 198 24.60 -9.16 -14.05
N ALA A 199 24.62 -10.37 -14.64
CA ALA A 199 23.64 -11.39 -14.37
C ALA A 199 23.78 -11.73 -12.89
N GLY A 200 22.84 -11.22 -12.09
CA GLY A 200 22.86 -11.37 -10.64
C GLY A 200 23.75 -10.35 -9.95
N LEU A 201 23.19 -9.18 -9.65
CA LEU A 201 23.52 -8.51 -8.41
C LEU A 201 22.85 -9.30 -7.28
N SER A 202 23.53 -10.32 -6.75
CA SER A 202 23.22 -10.83 -5.42
C SER A 202 23.57 -9.73 -4.43
N LEU A 203 22.54 -9.09 -3.87
CA LEU A 203 22.68 -8.24 -2.69
C LEU A 203 22.98 -9.08 -1.46
#